data_AF-W4K5K2-F1
#
_entry.id   AF-W4K5K2-F1
#
_cell.length_a   1.000
_cell.length_b   1.000
_cell.length_c   1.000
_cell.angle_alpha   90.00
_cell.angle_beta   90.00
_cell.angle_gamma   90.00
#
_symmetry.space_group_name_H-M   'P 1'
#
loop_
_entity.id
_entity.type
_entity.pdbx_description
1 polymer ?
#
loop_
_entity_poly.entity_id
_entity_poly.type
_entity_poly.pdbx_seq_one_letter_code
_entity_poly.pdbx_strand_id
1 'polypeptide(L)'
;MPGTSKTQKAEAKYNVTTEFPHLGLHSAAATGNIGLVKYALSHGQPINSVLDGVLPLHAACSGGNELVVKLLIDSGADVNAPRLPRKYSAPPRTAHHHLPHHASHPSHPSNIAIGTTGSTPLHFAAANGHTGVALTLLQRGARADRADKHGVTPEMIARQNGWLGCADAIGAWVRERDRDLESR
;
A
#
# COMPACT_ATOMS: atom_id res chain seq x y z
N MET A 1 5.83 -23.34 -27.55
CA MET A 1 6.49 -22.62 -26.44
C MET A 1 5.41 -22.01 -25.56
N PRO A 2 5.11 -22.53 -24.35
CA PRO A 2 4.18 -21.85 -23.47
C PRO A 2 4.83 -20.53 -23.03
N GLY A 3 4.34 -19.41 -23.54
CA GLY A 3 4.84 -18.09 -23.16
C GLY A 3 4.67 -17.89 -21.66
N THR A 4 5.69 -17.37 -20.99
CA THR A 4 5.67 -17.01 -19.56
C THR A 4 4.34 -16.34 -19.21
N SER A 5 3.60 -16.96 -18.28
CA SER A 5 2.27 -16.49 -17.88
C SER A 5 2.34 -15.03 -17.43
N LYS A 6 1.26 -14.26 -17.64
CA LYS A 6 1.18 -12.85 -17.21
C LYS A 6 1.50 -12.70 -15.71
N THR A 7 1.22 -13.73 -14.91
CA THR A 7 1.54 -13.84 -13.48
C THR A 7 3.04 -13.93 -13.23
N GLN A 8 3.75 -14.87 -13.86
CA GLN A 8 5.22 -15.03 -13.74
C GLN A 8 5.98 -13.75 -14.10
N LYS A 9 5.52 -12.99 -15.10
CA LYS A 9 6.11 -11.70 -15.45
C LYS A 9 5.94 -10.65 -14.36
N ALA A 10 4.81 -10.65 -13.65
CA ALA A 10 4.57 -9.73 -12.54
C ALA A 10 5.39 -10.12 -11.31
N GLU A 11 5.45 -11.41 -10.99
CA GLU A 11 6.20 -11.95 -9.86
C GLU A 11 7.69 -11.60 -9.96
N ALA A 12 8.29 -11.81 -11.13
CA ALA A 12 9.69 -11.44 -11.37
C ALA A 12 9.92 -9.92 -11.41
N LYS A 13 9.00 -9.14 -12.01
CA LYS A 13 9.19 -7.70 -12.19
C LYS A 13 9.00 -6.90 -10.89
N TYR A 14 8.06 -7.32 -10.05
CA TYR A 14 7.64 -6.57 -8.87
C TYR A 14 8.00 -7.26 -7.55
N ASN A 15 8.68 -8.41 -7.58
CA ASN A 15 9.02 -9.23 -6.42
C ASN A 15 7.78 -9.54 -5.54
N VAL A 16 6.73 -10.00 -6.21
CA VAL A 16 5.42 -10.29 -5.61
C VAL A 16 5.04 -11.74 -5.81
N THR A 17 4.04 -12.21 -5.09
CA THR A 17 3.48 -13.56 -5.28
C THR A 17 2.00 -13.47 -5.60
N THR A 18 1.59 -14.06 -6.72
CA THR A 18 0.18 -14.05 -7.16
C THR A 18 -0.57 -15.30 -6.74
N GLU A 19 0.15 -16.41 -6.51
CA GLU A 19 -0.39 -17.66 -6.00
C GLU A 19 0.10 -17.91 -4.57
N PHE A 20 -0.82 -17.88 -3.61
CA PHE A 20 -0.51 -18.01 -2.19
C PHE A 20 -1.68 -18.62 -1.41
N PRO A 21 -1.44 -19.19 -0.22
CA PRO A 21 -2.53 -19.59 0.67
C PRO A 21 -3.27 -18.34 1.15
N HIS A 22 -4.58 -18.29 0.97
CA HIS A 22 -5.43 -17.18 1.41
C HIS A 22 -5.71 -17.28 2.92
N LEU A 23 -4.76 -16.85 3.74
CA LEU A 23 -4.83 -16.88 5.21
C LEU A 23 -5.28 -15.54 5.83
N GLY A 24 -5.86 -14.66 5.01
CA GLY A 24 -6.44 -13.41 5.48
C GLY A 24 -5.44 -12.30 5.81
N LEU A 25 -4.17 -12.39 5.41
CA LEU A 25 -3.13 -11.38 5.72
C LEU A 25 -3.55 -9.95 5.32
N HIS A 26 -4.19 -9.77 4.16
CA HIS A 26 -4.64 -8.45 3.70
C HIS A 26 -5.72 -7.85 4.61
N SER A 27 -6.74 -8.64 4.94
CA SER A 27 -7.84 -8.21 5.82
C SER A 27 -7.34 -7.99 7.26
N ALA A 28 -6.46 -8.86 7.74
CA ALA A 28 -5.79 -8.71 9.03
C ALA A 28 -4.96 -7.42 9.08
N ALA A 29 -4.24 -7.13 8.00
CA ALA A 29 -3.44 -5.92 7.88
C ALA A 29 -4.31 -4.66 7.92
N ALA A 30 -5.40 -4.63 7.15
CA ALA A 30 -6.35 -3.51 7.14
C ALA A 30 -7.04 -3.30 8.50
N THR A 31 -7.40 -4.37 9.19
CA THR A 31 -8.11 -4.29 10.49
C THR A 31 -7.17 -4.11 11.69
N GLY A 32 -5.86 -4.25 11.51
CA GLY A 32 -4.89 -4.13 12.61
C GLY A 32 -4.75 -5.39 13.46
N ASN A 33 -5.27 -6.53 13.00
CA ASN A 33 -5.20 -7.79 13.74
C ASN A 33 -3.80 -8.40 13.66
N ILE A 34 -2.92 -7.98 14.58
CA ILE A 34 -1.52 -8.43 14.67
C ILE A 34 -1.42 -9.95 14.81
N GLY A 35 -2.32 -10.58 15.58
CA GLY A 35 -2.33 -12.03 15.78
C GLY A 35 -2.53 -12.79 14.47
N LEU A 36 -3.51 -12.35 13.67
CA LEU A 36 -3.78 -12.95 12.38
C LEU A 36 -2.70 -12.63 11.34
N VAL A 37 -2.09 -11.43 11.39
CA VAL A 37 -0.92 -11.09 10.56
C VAL A 37 0.23 -12.07 10.84
N LYS A 38 0.59 -12.28 12.11
CA LYS A 38 1.65 -13.22 12.51
C LYS A 38 1.32 -14.65 12.10
N TYR A 39 0.07 -15.08 12.30
CA TYR A 39 -0.40 -16.40 11.91
C TYR A 39 -0.26 -16.64 10.40
N ALA A 40 -0.72 -15.70 9.57
CA ALA A 40 -0.63 -15.84 8.12
C ALA A 40 0.82 -15.92 7.62
N LEU A 41 1.71 -15.09 8.17
CA LEU A 41 3.14 -15.11 7.82
C LEU A 41 3.81 -16.42 8.27
N SER A 42 3.49 -16.93 9.46
CA SER A 42 4.08 -18.19 9.95
C SER A 42 3.57 -19.44 9.23
N HIS A 43 2.38 -19.37 8.62
CA HIS A 43 1.76 -20.48 7.87
C HIS A 43 1.97 -20.37 6.35
N GLY A 44 2.97 -19.59 5.92
CA GLY A 44 3.45 -19.58 4.55
C GLY A 44 2.70 -18.66 3.58
N GLN A 45 1.85 -17.73 4.07
CA GLN A 45 1.41 -16.64 3.20
C GLN A 45 2.56 -15.63 3.02
N PRO A 46 2.98 -15.34 1.77
CA PRO A 46 4.10 -14.44 1.52
C PRO A 46 3.75 -12.99 1.85
N ILE A 47 4.73 -12.25 2.37
CA ILE A 47 4.60 -10.85 2.78
C ILE A 47 4.17 -9.92 1.62
N ASN A 48 4.58 -10.26 0.40
CA ASN A 48 4.24 -9.54 -0.84
C ASN A 48 3.17 -10.28 -1.67
N SER A 49 2.25 -10.99 -1.00
CA SER A 49 1.08 -11.59 -1.66
C SER A 49 0.22 -10.52 -2.36
N VAL A 50 -0.32 -10.81 -3.55
CA VAL A 50 -1.12 -9.84 -4.32
C VAL A 50 -2.59 -10.22 -4.34
N LEU A 51 -3.45 -9.38 -3.76
CA LEU A 51 -4.90 -9.52 -3.80
C LEU A 51 -5.53 -8.30 -4.49
N ASP A 52 -6.14 -8.51 -5.67
CA ASP A 52 -6.71 -7.43 -6.49
C ASP A 52 -5.72 -6.30 -6.82
N GLY A 53 -4.44 -6.65 -6.93
CA GLY A 53 -3.33 -5.72 -7.16
C GLY A 53 -2.85 -4.97 -5.92
N VAL A 54 -3.47 -5.22 -4.76
CA VAL A 54 -3.10 -4.69 -3.44
C VAL A 54 -2.12 -5.67 -2.77
N LEU A 55 -1.20 -5.13 -1.98
CA LEU A 55 -0.29 -5.92 -1.14
C LEU A 55 -0.70 -5.75 0.33
N PRO A 56 -0.30 -6.65 1.25
CA PRO A 56 -0.59 -6.50 2.67
C PRO A 56 -0.20 -5.13 3.25
N LEU A 57 0.94 -4.59 2.84
CA LEU A 57 1.39 -3.28 3.29
C LEU A 57 0.45 -2.15 2.85
N HIS A 58 -0.07 -2.19 1.62
CA HIS A 58 -1.08 -1.23 1.15
C HIS A 58 -2.34 -1.29 2.04
N ALA A 59 -2.80 -2.51 2.35
CA ALA A 59 -3.97 -2.71 3.19
C ALA A 59 -3.76 -2.18 4.62
N ALA A 60 -2.58 -2.45 5.23
CA ALA A 60 -2.21 -1.89 6.53
C ALA A 60 -2.19 -0.36 6.54
N CYS A 61 -1.66 0.24 5.47
CA CYS A 61 -1.60 1.69 5.33
C CYS A 61 -2.98 2.32 5.17
N SER A 62 -3.90 1.64 4.48
CA SER A 62 -5.31 2.06 4.41
C SER A 62 -6.00 1.99 5.77
N GLY A 63 -5.65 0.99 6.59
CA GLY A 63 -6.22 0.79 7.92
C GLY A 63 -5.67 1.70 9.01
N GLY A 64 -4.54 2.37 8.77
CA GLY A 64 -3.94 3.29 9.74
C GLY A 64 -3.19 2.62 10.89
N ASN A 65 -2.98 1.30 10.83
CA ASN A 65 -2.40 0.52 11.92
C ASN A 65 -0.87 0.55 11.90
N GLU A 66 -0.27 1.52 12.57
CA GLU A 66 1.18 1.75 12.58
C GLU A 66 1.99 0.53 13.04
N LEU A 67 1.52 -0.20 14.05
CA LEU A 67 2.18 -1.42 14.54
C LEU A 67 2.26 -2.51 13.47
N VAL A 68 1.17 -2.70 12.71
CA VAL A 68 1.14 -3.66 11.61
C VAL A 68 2.04 -3.19 10.47
N VAL A 69 1.99 -1.90 10.13
CA VAL A 69 2.87 -1.32 9.10
C VAL A 69 4.34 -1.57 9.45
N LYS A 70 4.75 -1.28 10.68
CA LYS A 70 6.11 -1.55 11.18
C LYS A 70 6.45 -3.03 11.07
N LEU A 71 5.58 -3.92 11.55
CA LEU A 71 5.80 -5.37 11.48
C LEU A 71 5.98 -5.86 10.04
N LEU A 72 5.14 -5.42 9.10
CA LEU A 72 5.23 -5.83 7.70
C LEU A 72 6.54 -5.34 7.06
N ILE A 73 6.94 -4.08 7.31
CA ILE A 73 8.21 -3.52 6.82
C ILE A 73 9.40 -4.28 7.42
N ASP A 74 9.38 -4.54 8.73
CA ASP A 74 10.43 -5.29 9.43
C ASP A 74 10.51 -6.75 8.92
N SER A 75 9.40 -7.28 8.41
CA SER A 75 9.33 -8.60 7.77
C SER A 75 9.72 -8.59 6.28
N GLY A 76 10.21 -7.46 5.75
CA GLY A 76 10.72 -7.34 4.38
C GLY A 76 9.71 -6.87 3.33
N ALA A 77 8.58 -6.28 3.74
CA ALA A 77 7.66 -5.65 2.78
C ALA A 77 8.31 -4.43 2.10
N ASP A 78 8.16 -4.31 0.78
CA ASP A 78 8.65 -3.15 0.05
C ASP A 78 7.77 -1.91 0.28
N VAL A 79 8.33 -0.94 0.98
CA VAL A 79 7.72 0.36 1.31
C VAL A 79 7.33 1.19 0.08
N ASN A 80 7.96 0.94 -1.06
CA ASN A 80 7.74 1.65 -2.32
C ASN A 80 7.00 0.80 -3.37
N ALA A 81 6.48 -0.38 -2.99
CA ALA A 81 5.81 -1.28 -3.90
C ALA A 81 4.60 -0.59 -4.55
N PRO A 82 4.52 -0.49 -5.88
CA PRO A 82 3.35 0.09 -6.51
C PRO A 82 2.17 -0.89 -6.51
N ARG A 83 0.95 -0.39 -6.34
CA ARG A 83 -0.26 -1.17 -6.62
C ARG A 83 -0.22 -1.69 -8.05
N LEU A 84 -0.45 -2.98 -8.20
CA LEU A 84 -0.40 -3.64 -9.49
C LEU A 84 -1.72 -3.47 -10.26
N PRO A 85 -1.67 -3.43 -11.59
CA PRO A 85 -2.85 -3.61 -12.43
C PRO A 85 -3.63 -4.86 -12.06
N ARG A 86 -4.97 -4.76 -12.00
CA ARG A 86 -5.86 -5.88 -11.66
C ARG A 86 -5.64 -7.13 -12.53
N LYS A 87 -5.17 -6.96 -13.77
CA LYS A 87 -4.80 -8.05 -14.69
C LYS A 87 -3.66 -8.95 -14.19
N TYR A 88 -2.91 -8.53 -13.18
CA TYR A 88 -1.86 -9.32 -12.52
C TYR A 88 -2.30 -9.91 -11.19
N SER A 89 -3.55 -9.67 -10.76
CA SER A 89 -4.15 -10.44 -9.67
C SER A 89 -4.53 -11.81 -10.21
N ALA A 90 -4.35 -12.85 -9.39
CA ALA A 90 -4.93 -14.15 -9.69
C ALA A 90 -6.45 -14.00 -9.90
N PRO A 91 -7.07 -14.78 -10.81
CA PRO A 91 -8.53 -14.80 -10.92
C PRO A 91 -9.12 -15.14 -9.55
N PRO A 92 -10.23 -14.52 -9.12
CA PRO A 92 -10.84 -14.80 -7.83
C PRO A 92 -11.14 -16.30 -7.76
N ARG A 93 -10.36 -17.07 -6.97
CA ARG A 93 -10.57 -18.52 -6.81
C ARG A 93 -11.85 -18.83 -6.05
N THR A 94 -12.43 -17.82 -5.39
CA THR A 94 -13.74 -17.87 -4.73
C THR A 94 -14.41 -16.50 -4.87
N ALA A 95 -15.73 -16.47 -5.07
CA ALA A 95 -16.52 -15.25 -5.23
C ALA A 95 -16.50 -14.29 -4.02
N HIS A 96 -15.85 -14.69 -2.92
CA HIS A 96 -15.89 -14.01 -1.62
C HIS A 96 -14.58 -13.32 -1.20
N HIS A 97 -13.49 -13.40 -1.99
CA HIS A 97 -12.20 -12.79 -1.62
C HIS A 97 -11.97 -11.40 -2.21
N HIS A 98 -13.02 -10.74 -2.70
CA HIS A 98 -12.94 -9.32 -2.98
C HIS A 98 -12.66 -8.58 -1.68
N LEU A 99 -11.45 -8.01 -1.55
CA LEU A 99 -11.28 -6.91 -0.62
C LEU A 99 -12.39 -5.91 -0.98
N PRO A 100 -13.17 -5.41 -0.01
CA PRO A 100 -14.11 -4.34 -0.31
C PRO A 100 -13.32 -3.33 -1.11
N HIS A 101 -13.80 -3.02 -2.32
CA HIS A 101 -13.24 -1.95 -3.13
C HIS A 101 -12.93 -0.83 -2.14
N HIS A 102 -11.66 -0.43 -2.04
CA HIS A 102 -11.19 0.64 -1.14
C HIS A 102 -11.80 1.99 -1.59
N ALA A 103 -13.11 1.98 -1.77
CA ALA A 103 -14.00 3.08 -1.94
C ALA A 103 -14.05 3.73 -0.57
N SER A 104 -13.69 5.00 -0.60
CA SER A 104 -14.06 6.06 0.34
C SER A 104 -14.81 5.55 1.57
N HIS A 105 -14.16 5.62 2.72
CA HIS A 105 -14.80 5.42 4.02
C HIS A 105 -16.14 6.21 4.02
N PRO A 106 -17.28 5.60 4.38
CA PRO A 106 -18.61 6.18 4.17
C PRO A 106 -18.85 7.50 4.92
N SER A 107 -17.92 7.91 5.79
CA SER A 107 -17.96 9.17 6.55
C SER A 107 -17.25 10.33 5.85
N HIS A 108 -16.62 10.16 4.68
CA HIS A 108 -15.98 11.26 3.94
C HIS A 108 -16.30 11.22 2.43
N PRO A 109 -16.84 12.31 1.86
CA PRO A 109 -17.11 12.45 0.43
C PRO A 109 -15.81 12.69 -0.35
N SER A 110 -14.87 11.74 -0.28
CA SER A 110 -13.71 11.75 -1.18
C SER A 110 -14.15 11.16 -2.51
N ASN A 111 -14.22 12.03 -3.53
CA ASN A 111 -14.63 11.69 -4.89
C ASN A 111 -13.46 11.14 -5.74
N ILE A 112 -12.33 10.82 -5.10
CA ILE A 112 -11.09 10.37 -5.75
C ILE A 112 -10.88 8.90 -5.44
N ALA A 113 -10.74 8.10 -6.50
CA ALA A 113 -10.46 6.68 -6.40
C ALA A 113 -9.13 6.45 -5.67
N ILE A 114 -9.20 6.00 -4.42
CA ILE A 114 -8.02 5.60 -3.64
C ILE A 114 -7.38 4.39 -4.32
N GLY A 115 -6.05 4.43 -4.49
CA GLY A 115 -5.29 3.25 -4.89
C GLY A 115 -5.53 2.86 -6.35
N THR A 116 -5.25 3.78 -7.27
CA THR A 116 -5.13 3.43 -8.68
C THR A 116 -3.83 2.64 -8.91
N THR A 117 -3.66 2.05 -10.11
CA THR A 117 -2.43 1.30 -10.41
C THR A 117 -1.21 2.23 -10.33
N GLY A 118 -0.16 1.84 -9.61
CA GLY A 118 0.99 2.69 -9.37
C GLY A 118 0.97 3.44 -8.04
N SER A 119 -0.19 3.51 -7.35
CA SER A 119 -0.24 4.06 -6.00
C SER A 119 0.63 3.23 -5.04
N THR A 120 1.50 3.89 -4.29
CA THR A 120 2.39 3.29 -3.26
C THR A 120 1.70 3.18 -1.91
N PRO A 121 2.25 2.47 -0.91
CA PRO A 121 1.73 2.44 0.46
C PRO A 121 1.48 3.82 1.05
N LEU A 122 2.33 4.79 0.73
CA LEU A 122 2.19 6.17 1.17
C LEU A 122 0.93 6.85 0.61
N HIS A 123 0.50 6.54 -0.62
CA HIS A 123 -0.77 7.04 -1.15
C HIS A 123 -1.97 6.51 -0.35
N PHE A 124 -1.92 5.24 0.08
CA PHE A 124 -3.01 4.65 0.87
C PHE A 124 -3.11 5.27 2.26
N ALA A 125 -1.97 5.53 2.92
CA ALA A 125 -1.94 6.25 4.19
C ALA A 125 -2.45 7.70 4.03
N ALA A 126 -1.96 8.40 3.01
CA ALA A 126 -2.29 9.80 2.73
C ALA A 126 -3.77 9.99 2.37
N ALA A 127 -4.34 9.10 1.54
CA ALA A 127 -5.74 9.16 1.13
C ALA A 127 -6.73 8.99 2.30
N ASN A 128 -6.30 8.30 3.37
CA ASN A 128 -7.11 8.07 4.57
C ASN A 128 -6.70 8.98 5.75
N GLY A 129 -5.77 9.92 5.55
CA GLY A 129 -5.36 10.88 6.58
C GLY A 129 -4.52 10.30 7.72
N HIS A 130 -3.92 9.12 7.52
CA HIS A 130 -3.16 8.43 8.56
C HIS A 130 -1.75 9.01 8.70
N THR A 131 -1.63 10.21 9.27
CA THR A 131 -0.37 10.97 9.36
C THR A 131 0.76 10.18 10.03
N GLY A 132 0.49 9.48 11.14
CA GLY A 132 1.51 8.68 11.83
C GLY A 132 2.07 7.53 10.97
N VAL A 133 1.20 6.88 10.20
CA VAL A 133 1.62 5.86 9.23
C VAL A 133 2.40 6.49 8.08
N ALA A 134 1.94 7.62 7.55
CA ALA A 134 2.65 8.33 6.48
C ALA A 134 4.08 8.71 6.90
N LEU A 135 4.25 9.27 8.09
CA LEU A 135 5.56 9.60 8.67
C LEU A 135 6.42 8.34 8.89
N THR A 136 5.83 7.25 9.39
CA THR A 136 6.53 5.97 9.56
C THR A 136 7.07 5.45 8.22
N LEU A 137 6.26 5.50 7.16
CA LEU A 137 6.68 5.10 5.82
C LEU A 137 7.83 5.98 5.31
N LEU A 138 7.72 7.29 5.50
CA LEU A 138 8.76 8.27 5.10
C LEU A 138 10.09 8.02 5.82
N GLN A 139 10.06 7.79 7.14
CA GLN A 139 11.22 7.42 7.93
C GLN A 139 11.85 6.10 7.48
N ARG A 140 11.05 5.18 6.95
CA ARG A 140 11.51 3.89 6.39
C ARG A 140 11.90 3.99 4.91
N GLY A 141 12.03 5.19 4.34
CA GLY A 141 12.51 5.41 2.98
C GLY A 141 11.42 5.40 1.90
N ALA A 142 10.17 5.66 2.25
CA ALA A 142 9.11 5.89 1.27
C ALA A 142 9.40 7.14 0.42
N ARG A 143 9.18 7.02 -0.88
CA ARG A 143 9.27 8.14 -1.82
C ARG A 143 7.99 8.98 -1.80
N ALA A 144 8.09 10.16 -1.19
CA ALA A 144 7.00 11.15 -1.09
C ALA A 144 6.61 11.81 -2.42
N ASP A 145 7.56 11.86 -3.36
CA ASP A 145 7.47 12.50 -4.67
C ASP A 145 6.91 11.59 -5.76
N ARG A 146 6.81 10.28 -5.48
CA ARG A 146 6.36 9.31 -6.48
C ARG A 146 4.88 9.48 -6.75
N ALA A 147 4.54 9.93 -7.96
CA ALA A 147 3.17 9.97 -8.43
C ALA A 147 2.64 8.60 -8.88
N ASP A 148 1.32 8.40 -8.76
CA ASP A 148 0.63 7.27 -9.37
C ASP A 148 0.51 7.42 -10.91
N LYS A 149 -0.20 6.49 -11.57
CA LYS A 149 -0.37 6.54 -13.05
C LYS A 149 -1.09 7.78 -13.57
N HIS A 150 -1.78 8.53 -12.70
CA HIS A 150 -2.54 9.73 -13.04
C HIS A 150 -1.75 11.00 -12.71
N GLY A 151 -0.50 10.88 -12.25
CA GLY A 151 0.30 12.02 -11.84
C GLY A 151 -0.07 12.55 -10.45
N VAL A 152 -0.86 11.82 -9.66
CA VAL A 152 -1.26 12.24 -8.32
C VAL A 152 -0.19 11.80 -7.32
N THR A 153 0.35 12.72 -6.54
CA THR A 153 1.29 12.39 -5.44
C THR A 153 0.55 12.10 -4.13
N PRO A 154 1.21 11.45 -3.14
CA PRO A 154 0.64 11.25 -1.82
C PRO A 154 0.20 12.56 -1.13
N GLU A 155 0.97 13.63 -1.27
CA GLU A 155 0.57 14.94 -0.74
C GLU A 155 -0.72 15.46 -1.42
N MET A 156 -0.78 15.40 -2.75
CA MET A 156 -1.95 15.86 -3.51
C MET A 156 -3.22 15.12 -3.11
N ILE A 157 -3.17 13.78 -2.99
CA ILE A 157 -4.35 13.00 -2.60
C ILE A 157 -4.78 13.29 -1.16
N ALA A 158 -3.84 13.52 -0.22
CA ALA A 158 -4.18 13.95 1.13
C ALA A 158 -4.90 15.31 1.12
N ARG A 159 -4.39 16.32 0.39
CA ARG A 159 -5.04 17.64 0.29
C ARG A 159 -6.42 17.55 -0.34
N GLN A 160 -6.54 16.81 -1.44
CA GLN A 160 -7.80 16.65 -2.16
C GLN A 160 -8.88 15.96 -1.31
N ASN A 161 -8.47 15.06 -0.42
CA ASN A 161 -9.36 14.39 0.52
C ASN A 161 -9.62 15.19 1.82
N GLY A 162 -9.03 16.38 1.96
CA GLY A 162 -9.21 17.26 3.12
C GLY A 162 -8.28 16.95 4.30
N TRP A 163 -7.33 16.02 4.16
CA TRP A 163 -6.37 15.64 5.19
C TRP A 163 -5.17 16.60 5.23
N LEU A 164 -5.44 17.87 5.53
CA LEU A 164 -4.43 18.94 5.49
C LEU A 164 -3.22 18.63 6.39
N GLY A 165 -3.44 18.17 7.62
CA GLY A 165 -2.33 17.82 8.53
C GLY A 165 -1.43 16.69 8.01
N CYS A 166 -1.99 15.72 7.29
CA CYS A 166 -1.22 14.66 6.64
C CYS A 166 -0.45 15.20 5.44
N ALA A 167 -1.10 16.01 4.60
CA ALA A 167 -0.46 16.64 3.46
C ALA A 167 0.69 17.56 3.86
N ASP A 168 0.47 18.41 4.86
CA ASP A 168 1.49 19.35 5.34
C ASP A 168 2.68 18.60 5.95
N ALA A 169 2.44 17.48 6.66
CA ALA A 169 3.50 16.63 7.17
C ALA A 169 4.33 15.98 6.04
N ILE A 170 3.68 15.46 5.00
CA ILE A 170 4.37 14.89 3.83
C ILE A 170 5.17 15.99 3.09
N GLY A 171 4.55 17.15 2.85
CA GLY A 171 5.20 18.26 2.16
C GLY A 171 6.35 18.87 2.96
N ALA A 172 6.23 18.94 4.30
CA ALA A 172 7.32 19.37 5.17
C ALA A 172 8.52 18.41 5.07
N TRP A 173 8.27 17.09 5.10
CA TRP A 173 9.31 16.08 4.94
C TRP A 173 10.07 16.21 3.61
N VAL A 174 9.36 16.48 2.51
CA VAL A 174 9.99 16.69 1.19
C VAL A 174 10.91 17.93 1.22
N ARG A 175 10.40 19.06 1.72
CA ARG A 175 11.17 20.33 1.79
C ARG A 175 12.39 20.26 2.71
N GLU A 176 12.32 19.45 3.77
CA GLU A 176 13.43 19.25 4.68
C GLU A 176 14.52 18.38 4.04
N ARG A 177 14.14 17.29 3.37
CA ARG A 177 15.08 16.43 2.64
C ARG A 177 15.84 17.20 1.54
N ASP A 178 15.15 18.07 0.82
CA ASP A 178 15.77 18.83 -0.27
C ASP A 178 16.77 19.88 0.27
N ARG A 179 16.53 20.45 1.47
CA ARG A 179 17.51 21.33 2.16
C ARG A 179 18.76 20.60 2.63
N ASP A 180 18.61 19.36 3.10
CA ASP A 180 19.75 18.53 3.54
C ASP A 180 20.64 18.10 2.35
N LEU A 181 20.10 18.08 1.13
CA LEU A 181 20.85 17.80 -0.09
C LEU A 181 21.58 19.04 -0.63
N GLU A 182 21.03 20.23 -0.45
CA GLU A 182 21.66 21.50 -0.87
C GLU A 182 22.77 22.00 0.06
N SER A 183 22.85 21.46 1.28
CA SER A 183 23.82 21.85 2.31
C SER A 183 25.07 20.95 2.41
N ARG A 184 25.28 20.05 1.44
CA ARG A 184 26.43 19.14 1.34
C ARG A 184 27.22 19.37 0.06
#